data_AF-A0A9E3Q825-F1
#
_entry.id   AF-A0A9E3Q825-F1
#
_cell.length_a   1.000
_cell.length_b   1.000
_cell.length_c   1.000
_cell.angle_alpha   90.00
_cell.angle_beta   90.00
_cell.angle_gamma   90.00
#
_symmetry.space_group_name_H-M   'P 1'
#
loop_
_entity.id
_entity.type
_entity.pdbx_description
1 polymer ?
#
loop_
_entity_poly.entity_id
_entity_poly.type
_entity_poly.pdbx_seq_one_letter_code
_entity_poly.pdbx_strand_id
1 'polypeptide(L)'
;MPTHDATPSPLVRRHLRYGWTGLLTFLTLGIALEVLHGFKVSWYLSPDGTQRRLLLTLAHAHGTLFSLVQIALAFTLRAAPVPSGRLAGCMSWSMTSGQILLPLGFLLGALWLIGGEPGPGIFLVPAGAAALLLGVGIVTLHLFRPHSPMIPAEEHPSPHPPRPTDSSSPSDRTASTPAASASPRSPGSGRRTRT
;
A
#
# COMPACT_ATOMS: atom_id res chain seq x y z
N MET A 1 -10.77 -28.42 0.13
CA MET A 1 -10.65 -27.19 -0.66
C MET A 1 -10.03 -26.13 0.24
N PRO A 2 -8.73 -25.82 0.14
CA PRO A 2 -8.13 -24.82 1.02
C PRO A 2 -8.55 -23.45 0.51
N THR A 3 -9.50 -22.81 1.19
CA THR A 3 -9.67 -21.35 1.10
C THR A 3 -8.47 -20.74 1.80
N HIS A 4 -7.43 -20.40 1.04
CA HIS A 4 -6.42 -19.47 1.54
C HIS A 4 -7.17 -18.18 1.85
N ASP A 5 -7.45 -17.92 3.13
CA ASP A 5 -7.69 -16.59 3.65
C ASP A 5 -6.39 -15.80 3.45
N ALA A 6 -6.12 -15.42 2.20
CA ALA A 6 -4.95 -14.69 1.81
C ALA A 6 -5.10 -13.29 2.40
N THR A 7 -4.53 -13.10 3.59
CA THR A 7 -4.48 -11.79 4.22
C THR A 7 -3.89 -10.81 3.20
N PRO A 8 -4.62 -9.74 2.83
CA PRO A 8 -4.16 -8.82 1.81
C PRO A 8 -2.83 -8.22 2.25
N SER A 9 -1.93 -8.01 1.28
CA SER A 9 -0.58 -7.51 1.55
C SER A 9 -0.66 -6.21 2.39
N PRO A 10 0.27 -5.98 3.33
CA PRO A 10 0.25 -4.78 4.18
C PRO A 10 0.15 -3.47 3.39
N LEU A 11 0.76 -3.44 2.21
CA LEU A 11 0.73 -2.31 1.28
C LEU A 11 -0.68 -2.08 0.69
N VAL A 12 -1.36 -3.15 0.24
CA VAL A 12 -2.76 -3.06 -0.24
C VAL A 12 -3.67 -2.57 0.87
N ARG A 13 -3.55 -3.14 2.08
CA ARG A 13 -4.35 -2.72 3.24
C ARG A 13 -4.13 -1.25 3.58
N ARG A 14 -2.89 -0.77 3.49
CA ARG A 14 -2.54 0.64 3.73
C ARG A 14 -3.26 1.55 2.74
N HIS A 15 -3.14 1.32 1.44
CA HIS A 15 -3.75 2.18 0.42
C HIS A 15 -5.29 2.15 0.47
N LEU A 16 -5.90 1.00 0.78
CA LEU A 16 -7.34 0.93 1.06
C LEU A 16 -7.75 1.78 2.25
N ARG A 17 -7.01 1.71 3.37
CA ARG A 17 -7.30 2.54 4.55
C ARG A 17 -7.25 4.02 4.21
N TYR A 18 -6.15 4.48 3.60
CA TYR A 18 -6.01 5.88 3.20
C TYR A 18 -7.07 6.31 2.19
N GLY A 19 -7.40 5.46 1.23
CA GLY A 19 -8.45 5.71 0.25
C GLY A 19 -9.81 5.90 0.90
N TRP A 20 -10.27 4.94 1.72
CA TRP A 20 -11.58 5.02 2.37
C TRP A 20 -11.67 6.12 3.44
N THR A 21 -10.61 6.31 4.25
CA THR A 21 -10.62 7.40 5.24
C THR A 21 -10.61 8.76 4.59
N GLY A 22 -9.84 8.91 3.50
CA GLY A 22 -9.84 10.14 2.70
C GLY A 22 -11.21 10.39 2.07
N LEU A 23 -11.80 9.36 1.46
CA LEU A 23 -13.09 9.48 0.79
C LEU A 23 -14.19 9.92 1.76
N LEU A 24 -14.25 9.30 2.95
CA LEU A 24 -15.18 9.70 4.00
C LEU A 24 -14.95 11.16 4.43
N THR A 25 -13.70 11.56 4.63
CA THR A 25 -13.34 12.92 5.04
C THR A 25 -13.77 13.96 4.01
N PHE A 26 -13.41 13.76 2.74
CA PHE A 26 -13.69 14.73 1.68
C PHE A 26 -15.14 14.73 1.23
N LEU A 27 -15.84 13.59 1.30
CA LEU A 27 -17.29 13.54 1.12
C LEU A 27 -18.00 14.36 2.20
N THR A 28 -17.59 14.18 3.47
CA THR A 28 -18.14 14.97 4.59
C THR A 28 -17.85 16.46 4.41
N LEU A 29 -16.64 16.81 3.95
CA LEU A 29 -16.30 18.19 3.62
C LEU A 29 -17.24 18.74 2.53
N GLY A 30 -17.48 18.00 1.44
CA GLY A 30 -18.38 18.41 0.37
C GLY A 30 -19.80 18.70 0.87
N ILE A 31 -20.35 17.80 1.69
CA ILE A 31 -21.65 18.00 2.35
C ILE A 31 -21.64 19.27 3.22
N ALA A 32 -20.58 19.49 3.99
CA ALA A 32 -20.45 20.70 4.81
C ALA A 32 -20.41 21.98 3.96
N LEU A 33 -19.73 21.96 2.80
CA LEU A 33 -19.70 23.11 1.88
C LEU A 33 -21.09 23.41 1.29
N GLU A 34 -21.84 22.38 0.91
CA GLU A 34 -23.22 22.52 0.44
C GLU A 34 -24.13 23.09 1.53
N VAL A 35 -23.98 22.63 2.78
CA VAL A 35 -24.69 23.17 3.94
C VAL A 35 -24.35 24.65 4.15
N LEU A 36 -23.06 25.03 4.16
CA LEU A 36 -22.64 26.43 4.30
C LEU A 36 -23.21 27.31 3.18
N HIS A 37 -23.27 26.78 1.96
CA HIS A 37 -23.86 27.45 0.81
C HIS A 37 -25.38 27.62 0.98
N GLY A 38 -26.10 26.55 1.32
CA GLY A 38 -27.56 26.53 1.48
C GLY A 38 -28.05 27.44 2.61
N PHE A 39 -27.34 27.49 3.73
CA PHE A 39 -27.64 28.39 4.85
C PHE A 39 -27.09 29.81 4.67
N LYS A 40 -26.43 30.10 3.54
CA LYS A 40 -25.89 31.43 3.20
C LYS A 40 -24.98 32.02 4.29
N VAL A 41 -24.13 31.20 4.88
CA VAL A 41 -23.25 31.63 5.97
C VAL A 41 -22.34 32.77 5.50
N SER A 42 -22.38 33.92 6.20
CA SER A 42 -21.71 35.15 5.77
C SER A 42 -20.18 35.02 5.64
N TRP A 43 -19.55 34.17 6.44
CA TRP A 43 -18.11 33.86 6.31
C TRP A 43 -17.76 33.16 4.98
N TYR A 44 -18.69 32.35 4.45
CA TYR A 44 -18.54 31.61 3.19
C TYR A 44 -18.95 32.44 1.96
N LEU A 45 -19.88 33.39 2.14
CA LEU A 45 -20.44 34.25 1.08
C LEU A 45 -19.94 35.71 1.10
N SER A 46 -18.93 36.03 1.91
CA SER A 46 -18.30 37.37 1.89
C SER A 46 -17.66 37.71 0.53
N PRO A 47 -17.25 38.97 0.28
CA PRO A 47 -16.54 39.34 -0.95
C PRO A 47 -15.28 38.47 -1.20
N ASP A 48 -14.48 38.24 -0.15
CA ASP A 48 -13.34 37.28 -0.18
C ASP A 48 -13.78 35.82 -0.27
N GLY A 49 -15.06 35.56 0.00
CA GLY A 49 -15.69 34.25 -0.06
C GLY A 49 -15.59 33.62 -1.44
N THR A 50 -15.49 34.38 -2.54
CA THR A 50 -15.32 33.79 -3.87
C THR A 50 -14.04 32.95 -3.97
N GLN A 51 -12.91 33.49 -3.52
CA GLN A 51 -11.65 32.76 -3.48
C GLN A 51 -11.70 31.61 -2.46
N ARG A 52 -12.32 31.83 -1.30
CA ARG A 52 -12.54 30.79 -0.29
C ARG A 52 -13.29 29.60 -0.86
N ARG A 53 -14.40 29.86 -1.56
CA ARG A 53 -15.24 28.84 -2.18
C ARG A 53 -14.45 28.07 -3.24
N LEU A 54 -13.71 28.77 -4.09
CA LEU A 54 -12.85 28.13 -5.09
C LEU A 54 -11.85 27.17 -4.45
N LEU A 55 -11.08 27.64 -3.45
CA LEU A 55 -10.05 26.84 -2.80
C LEU A 55 -10.65 25.66 -2.01
N LEU A 56 -11.79 25.86 -1.33
CA LEU A 56 -12.49 24.77 -0.64
C LEU A 56 -13.04 23.72 -1.61
N THR A 57 -13.58 24.14 -2.76
CA THR A 57 -14.00 23.22 -3.82
C THR A 57 -12.82 22.46 -4.41
N LEU A 58 -11.67 23.12 -4.64
CA LEU A 58 -10.45 22.46 -5.10
C LEU A 58 -9.94 21.44 -4.07
N ALA A 59 -9.96 21.79 -2.79
CA ALA A 59 -9.59 20.87 -1.71
C ALA A 59 -10.51 19.64 -1.68
N HIS A 60 -11.83 19.83 -1.76
CA HIS A 60 -12.81 18.77 -1.82
C HIS A 60 -12.63 17.87 -3.06
N ALA A 61 -12.55 18.46 -4.24
CA ALA A 61 -12.44 17.74 -5.50
C ALA A 61 -11.16 16.91 -5.57
N HIS A 62 -10.00 17.52 -5.27
CA HIS A 62 -8.73 16.81 -5.28
C HIS A 62 -8.66 15.77 -4.16
N GLY A 63 -9.15 16.08 -2.96
CA GLY A 63 -9.18 15.11 -1.87
C GLY A 63 -10.03 13.88 -2.19
N THR A 64 -11.18 14.06 -2.82
CA THR A 64 -12.04 12.97 -3.29
C THR A 64 -11.36 12.17 -4.39
N LEU A 65 -10.82 12.84 -5.42
CA LEU A 65 -10.10 12.20 -6.52
C LEU A 65 -8.92 11.36 -6.02
N PHE A 66 -8.08 11.90 -5.15
CA PHE A 66 -6.93 11.18 -4.58
C PHE A 66 -7.36 9.98 -3.75
N SER A 67 -8.47 10.09 -3.02
CA SER A 67 -9.01 8.98 -2.25
C SER A 67 -9.44 7.82 -3.17
N LEU A 68 -10.05 8.14 -4.31
CA LEU A 68 -10.35 7.15 -5.35
C LEU A 68 -9.09 6.58 -6.00
N VAL A 69 -8.08 7.41 -6.28
CA VAL A 69 -6.78 6.97 -6.83
C VAL A 69 -6.09 5.98 -5.88
N GLN A 70 -6.17 6.18 -4.56
CA GLN A 70 -5.60 5.27 -3.58
C GLN A 70 -6.33 3.92 -3.54
N ILE A 71 -7.66 3.93 -3.67
CA ILE A 71 -8.46 2.72 -3.81
C ILE A 71 -8.08 1.99 -5.11
N ALA A 72 -8.02 2.72 -6.23
CA ALA A 72 -7.63 2.17 -7.53
C ALA A 72 -6.21 1.57 -7.48
N LEU A 73 -5.25 2.26 -6.88
CA LEU A 73 -3.89 1.77 -6.67
C LEU A 73 -3.90 0.46 -5.88
N ALA A 74 -4.69 0.37 -4.81
CA ALA A 74 -4.81 -0.87 -4.05
C ALA A 74 -5.34 -2.05 -4.90
N PHE A 75 -6.27 -1.80 -5.82
CA PHE A 75 -6.73 -2.81 -6.79
C PHE A 75 -5.65 -3.15 -7.82
N THR A 76 -4.94 -2.16 -8.36
CA THR A 76 -3.81 -2.38 -9.28
C THR A 76 -2.75 -3.26 -8.65
N LEU A 77 -2.42 -3.05 -7.37
CA LEU A 77 -1.45 -3.83 -6.62
C LEU A 77 -1.89 -5.28 -6.34
N ARG A 78 -3.18 -5.60 -6.50
CA ARG A 78 -3.69 -6.97 -6.45
C ARG A 78 -3.68 -7.63 -7.82
N ALA A 79 -3.84 -6.85 -8.88
CA ALA A 79 -3.95 -7.35 -10.26
C ALA A 79 -2.60 -7.45 -10.98
N ALA A 80 -1.61 -6.66 -10.58
CA ALA A 80 -0.31 -6.59 -11.21
C ALA A 80 0.84 -6.83 -10.21
N PRO A 81 2.02 -7.25 -10.69
CA PRO A 81 3.22 -7.33 -9.86
C PRO A 81 3.49 -6.00 -9.16
N VAL A 82 3.87 -6.09 -7.89
CA VAL A 82 4.14 -4.93 -7.05
C VAL A 82 5.63 -4.56 -7.17
N PRO A 83 5.98 -3.27 -7.32
CA PRO A 83 7.37 -2.84 -7.19
C PRO A 83 7.96 -3.33 -5.86
N SER A 84 9.17 -3.87 -5.85
CA SER A 84 9.80 -4.38 -4.62
C SER A 84 10.80 -3.38 -4.02
N GLY A 85 11.12 -3.57 -2.73
CA GLY A 85 12.15 -2.81 -2.02
C GLY A 85 11.88 -1.31 -1.94
N ARG A 86 12.93 -0.49 -2.15
CA ARG A 86 12.86 0.98 -2.02
C ARG A 86 11.84 1.62 -2.96
N LEU A 87 11.62 1.05 -4.15
CA LEU A 87 10.70 1.61 -5.14
C LEU A 87 9.23 1.53 -4.66
N ALA A 88 8.87 0.44 -3.99
CA ALA A 88 7.57 0.28 -3.33
C ALA A 88 7.33 1.34 -2.25
N GLY A 89 8.38 1.59 -1.44
CA GLY A 89 8.37 2.60 -0.40
C GLY A 89 8.20 4.01 -0.97
N CYS A 90 8.99 4.36 -1.99
CA CYS A 90 8.89 5.66 -2.68
C CYS A 90 7.50 5.86 -3.30
N MET A 91 6.95 4.85 -3.99
CA MET A 91 5.60 4.91 -4.57
C MET A 91 4.54 5.13 -3.48
N SER A 92 4.57 4.33 -2.42
CA SER A 92 3.57 4.43 -1.35
C SER A 92 3.65 5.76 -0.60
N TRP A 93 4.88 6.21 -0.29
CA TRP A 93 5.11 7.49 0.37
C TRP A 93 4.67 8.65 -0.51
N SER A 94 5.08 8.70 -1.77
CA SER A 94 4.75 9.78 -2.70
C SER A 94 3.24 9.90 -2.96
N MET A 95 2.54 8.77 -3.13
CA MET A 95 1.08 8.70 -3.24
C MET A 95 0.37 9.23 -1.98
N THR A 96 0.82 8.79 -0.80
CA THR A 96 0.23 9.21 0.48
C THR A 96 0.50 10.70 0.72
N SER A 97 1.72 11.17 0.43
CA SER A 97 2.09 12.59 0.55
C SER A 97 1.26 13.45 -0.39
N GLY A 98 1.08 13.05 -1.65
CA GLY A 98 0.21 13.77 -2.59
C GLY A 98 -1.23 13.88 -2.10
N GLN A 99 -1.81 12.79 -1.57
CA GLN A 99 -3.16 12.77 -1.00
C GLN A 99 -3.32 13.73 0.18
N ILE A 100 -2.27 13.99 0.95
CA ILE A 100 -2.34 14.89 2.11
C ILE A 100 -2.03 16.33 1.68
N LEU A 101 -0.86 16.58 1.08
CA LEU A 101 -0.34 17.92 0.84
C LEU A 101 -1.22 18.74 -0.12
N LEU A 102 -1.74 18.13 -1.19
CA LEU A 102 -2.53 18.86 -2.18
C LEU A 102 -3.85 19.39 -1.61
N PRO A 103 -4.77 18.54 -1.13
CA PRO A 103 -6.03 19.03 -0.62
C PRO A 103 -5.84 19.85 0.66
N LEU A 104 -4.84 19.52 1.50
CA LEU A 104 -4.53 20.33 2.68
C LEU A 104 -4.01 21.71 2.29
N GLY A 105 -3.18 21.83 1.24
CA GLY A 105 -2.67 23.11 0.77
C GLY A 105 -3.79 24.03 0.30
N PHE A 106 -4.76 23.50 -0.46
CA PHE A 106 -5.95 24.26 -0.85
C PHE A 106 -6.83 24.61 0.36
N LEU A 107 -7.06 23.67 1.28
CA LEU A 107 -7.87 23.88 2.48
C LEU A 107 -7.27 24.98 3.38
N LEU A 108 -5.97 24.88 3.69
CA LEU A 108 -5.26 25.88 4.49
C LEU A 108 -5.19 27.23 3.76
N GLY A 109 -4.99 27.22 2.43
CA GLY A 109 -5.05 28.42 1.60
C GLY A 109 -6.41 29.11 1.66
N ALA A 110 -7.51 28.36 1.81
CA ALA A 110 -8.86 28.89 1.94
C ALA A 110 -9.17 29.43 3.34
N LEU A 111 -8.63 28.81 4.39
CA LEU A 111 -8.90 29.21 5.76
C LEU A 111 -8.21 30.53 6.13
N TRP A 112 -6.98 30.75 5.65
CA TRP A 112 -6.15 31.94 5.92
C TRP A 112 -5.97 32.84 4.69
N LEU A 113 -7.06 33.37 4.13
CA LEU A 113 -6.98 34.35 3.05
C LEU A 113 -6.28 35.65 3.50
N ILE A 114 -5.51 36.26 2.60
CA ILE A 114 -4.83 37.54 2.82
C ILE A 114 -5.27 38.49 1.70
N GLY A 115 -6.18 39.41 2.00
CA GLY A 115 -6.66 40.40 1.01
C GLY A 115 -7.33 39.80 -0.22
N GLY A 116 -8.03 38.68 -0.07
CA GLY A 116 -8.67 37.94 -1.18
C GLY A 116 -7.74 36.94 -1.89
N GLU A 117 -6.44 36.92 -1.57
CA GLU A 117 -5.45 35.99 -2.13
C GLU A 117 -5.35 34.69 -1.30
N PRO A 118 -4.94 33.57 -1.92
CA PRO A 118 -4.75 32.31 -1.22
C PRO A 118 -3.71 32.46 -0.09
N GLY A 119 -4.02 31.89 1.07
CA GLY A 119 -3.10 31.85 2.20
C GLY A 119 -1.82 31.07 1.94
N PRO A 120 -0.83 31.15 2.85
CA PRO A 120 0.47 30.48 2.72
C PRO A 120 0.36 28.95 2.60
N GLY A 121 -0.77 28.34 3.01
CA GLY A 121 -1.05 26.92 2.77
C GLY A 121 -0.92 26.51 1.30
N ILE A 122 -1.12 27.43 0.35
CA ILE A 122 -1.02 27.13 -1.08
C ILE A 122 0.38 26.64 -1.49
N PHE A 123 1.44 26.97 -0.76
CA PHE A 123 2.79 26.48 -1.05
C PHE A 123 2.95 24.96 -0.85
N LEU A 124 2.03 24.29 -0.16
CA LEU A 124 2.01 22.82 -0.09
C LEU A 124 1.56 22.16 -1.40
N VAL A 125 0.76 22.84 -2.22
CA VAL A 125 0.20 22.33 -3.47
C VAL A 125 1.28 21.84 -4.45
N PRO A 126 2.32 22.65 -4.81
CA PRO A 126 3.35 22.20 -5.73
C PRO A 126 4.15 21.01 -5.18
N ALA A 127 4.43 20.97 -3.87
CA ALA A 127 5.10 19.84 -3.24
C ALA A 127 4.25 18.56 -3.30
N GLY A 128 2.95 18.66 -3.04
CA GLY A 128 2.01 17.55 -3.19
C GLY A 128 1.85 17.08 -4.63
N ALA A 129 1.84 18.00 -5.59
CA ALA A 129 1.78 17.69 -7.02
C ALA A 129 3.04 16.95 -7.49
N ALA A 130 4.23 17.41 -7.07
CA ALA A 130 5.48 16.73 -7.36
C ALA A 130 5.53 15.30 -6.77
N ALA A 131 5.04 15.13 -5.54
CA ALA A 131 4.93 13.82 -4.93
C ALA A 131 3.96 12.90 -5.71
N LEU A 132 2.79 13.40 -6.12
CA LEU A 132 1.87 12.61 -6.95
C LEU A 132 2.53 12.20 -8.27
N LEU A 133 3.16 13.15 -8.99
CA LEU A 133 3.81 12.88 -10.26
C LEU A 133 4.87 11.78 -10.13
N LEU A 134 5.67 11.82 -9.06
CA LEU A 134 6.64 10.77 -8.77
C LEU A 134 5.95 9.42 -8.56
N GLY A 135 4.91 9.36 -7.74
CA GLY A 135 4.20 8.12 -7.45
C GLY A 135 3.54 7.51 -8.68
N VAL A 136 2.83 8.34 -9.47
CA VAL A 136 2.16 7.89 -10.70
C VAL A 136 3.22 7.43 -11.69
N GLY A 137 4.29 8.20 -11.85
CA GLY A 137 5.42 7.86 -12.71
C GLY A 137 6.02 6.50 -12.36
N ILE A 138 6.22 6.20 -11.07
CA ILE A 138 6.71 4.89 -10.63
C ILE A 138 5.75 3.76 -11.02
N VAL A 139 4.44 3.92 -10.77
CA VAL A 139 3.43 2.91 -11.13
C VAL A 139 3.44 2.67 -12.64
N THR A 140 3.33 3.75 -13.42
CA THR A 140 3.31 3.72 -14.88
C THR A 140 4.56 3.04 -15.43
N LEU A 141 5.75 3.46 -15.01
CA LEU A 141 7.02 2.87 -15.45
C LEU A 141 7.13 1.39 -15.06
N HIS A 142 6.58 0.99 -13.92
CA HIS A 142 6.59 -0.41 -13.50
C HIS A 142 5.70 -1.27 -14.39
N LEU A 143 4.51 -0.80 -14.74
CA LEU A 143 3.58 -1.50 -15.63
C LEU A 143 4.14 -1.68 -17.05
N PHE A 144 5.00 -0.76 -17.51
CA PHE A 144 5.64 -0.86 -18.83
C PHE A 144 6.90 -1.72 -18.87
N ARG A 145 7.38 -2.29 -17.75
CA ARG A 145 8.57 -3.16 -17.80
C ARG A 145 8.22 -4.49 -18.47
N PRO A 146 8.89 -4.84 -19.60
CA PRO A 146 8.68 -6.14 -20.22
C PRO A 146 9.07 -7.24 -19.24
N HIS A 147 8.18 -8.20 -19.03
CA HIS A 147 8.55 -9.43 -18.33
C HIS A 147 9.51 -10.17 -19.26
N SER A 148 10.77 -10.30 -18.86
CA SER A 148 11.69 -11.20 -19.56
C SER A 148 11.04 -12.58 -19.53
N PRO A 149 10.71 -13.19 -20.68
CA PRO A 149 10.23 -14.57 -20.68
C PRO A 149 11.30 -15.40 -19.99
N MET A 150 10.92 -16.08 -18.91
CA MET A 150 11.73 -17.13 -18.33
C MET A 150 11.91 -18.14 -19.45
N ILE A 151 13.10 -18.17 -20.08
CA ILE A 151 13.49 -19.32 -20.88
C ILE A 151 13.36 -20.49 -19.92
N PRO A 152 12.45 -21.46 -20.17
CA PRO A 152 12.43 -22.68 -19.39
C PRO A 152 13.85 -23.21 -19.46
N ALA A 153 14.52 -23.29 -18.30
CA ALA A 153 15.83 -23.89 -18.24
C ALA A 153 15.72 -25.20 -19.02
N GLU A 154 16.50 -25.31 -20.11
CA GLU A 154 16.55 -26.55 -20.87
C GLU A 154 16.65 -27.66 -19.84
N GLU A 155 15.71 -28.58 -19.93
CA GLU A 155 15.66 -29.80 -19.17
C GLU A 155 17.00 -30.51 -19.44
N HIS A 156 17.98 -30.24 -18.59
CA HIS A 156 19.29 -30.85 -18.65
C HIS A 156 19.01 -32.36 -18.59
N PRO A 157 19.31 -33.14 -19.65
CA PRO A 157 19.01 -34.55 -19.66
C PRO A 157 19.68 -35.16 -18.43
N SER A 158 18.87 -35.74 -17.55
CA SER A 158 19.38 -36.42 -16.36
C SER A 158 20.33 -37.53 -16.83
N PRO A 159 21.53 -37.67 -16.24
CA PRO A 159 22.42 -38.75 -16.61
C PRO A 159 21.73 -40.07 -16.32
N HIS A 160 21.53 -40.85 -17.40
CA HIS A 160 20.97 -42.18 -17.36
C HIS A 160 21.70 -43.01 -16.29
N PRO A 161 21.01 -43.63 -15.32
CA PRO A 161 21.68 -44.47 -14.34
C PRO A 161 22.33 -45.68 -15.06
N PRO A 162 23.54 -46.10 -14.66
CA PRO A 162 24.17 -47.28 -15.22
C PRO A 162 23.33 -48.53 -14.90
N ARG A 163 23.11 -49.33 -15.93
CA ARG A 163 22.36 -50.60 -15.88
C ARG A 163 23.02 -51.53 -14.84
N PRO A 164 22.29 -52.02 -13.82
CA PRO A 164 22.86 -52.98 -12.87
C PRO A 164 23.18 -54.28 -13.61
N THR A 165 24.44 -54.68 -13.58
CA THR A 165 24.88 -56.01 -13.99
C THR A 165 24.52 -56.99 -12.89
N ASP A 166 23.59 -57.90 -13.17
CA ASP A 166 23.30 -59.04 -12.32
C ASP A 166 24.53 -59.95 -12.24
N SER A 167 25.11 -60.03 -11.04
CA SER A 167 25.97 -61.16 -10.65
C SER A 167 25.67 -61.52 -9.20
N SER A 168 24.96 -62.65 -9.05
CA SER A 168 25.11 -63.67 -7.98
C SER A 168 26.32 -63.47 -7.05
N SER A 169 26.25 -63.62 -5.72
CA SER A 169 25.72 -64.75 -4.94
C SER A 169 25.86 -64.45 -3.42
N PRO A 170 25.30 -65.31 -2.53
CA PRO A 170 24.99 -65.00 -1.13
C PRO A 170 26.05 -65.44 -0.11
N SER A 171 26.20 -64.68 0.98
CA SER A 171 26.82 -65.16 2.22
C SER A 171 26.46 -64.28 3.43
N ASP A 172 25.43 -64.73 4.15
CA ASP A 172 25.55 -65.16 5.55
C ASP A 172 26.25 -64.21 6.55
N ARG A 173 25.47 -63.50 7.39
CA ARG A 173 25.72 -63.40 8.84
C ARG A 173 24.62 -62.69 9.65
N THR A 174 23.93 -63.51 10.43
CA THR A 174 23.67 -63.37 11.88
C THR A 174 23.15 -62.04 12.45
N ALA A 175 21.89 -62.08 12.88
CA ALA A 175 21.39 -61.80 14.24
C ALA A 175 22.14 -60.77 15.10
N SER A 176 21.41 -59.77 15.61
CA SER A 176 21.02 -59.69 17.04
C SER A 176 20.16 -58.46 17.34
N THR A 177 19.11 -58.73 18.11
CA THR A 177 18.05 -57.85 18.64
C THR A 177 18.55 -57.09 19.90
N PRO A 178 17.67 -56.51 20.73
CA PRO A 178 17.27 -55.09 20.85
C PRO A 178 17.78 -54.44 22.16
N ALA A 179 17.29 -53.22 22.45
CA ALA A 179 16.78 -52.77 23.77
C ALA A 179 16.99 -51.24 23.88
N ALA A 180 15.92 -50.46 24.04
CA ALA A 180 15.42 -49.95 25.33
C ALA A 180 16.38 -48.90 25.92
N SER A 181 15.98 -47.71 26.33
CA SER A 181 14.87 -47.41 27.22
C SER A 181 14.96 -45.92 27.57
N ALA A 182 13.80 -45.32 27.87
CA ALA A 182 13.55 -44.50 29.07
C ALA A 182 14.44 -43.25 29.34
N SER A 183 13.96 -42.13 29.89
CA SER A 183 12.68 -41.58 30.32
C SER A 183 13.02 -40.12 30.79
N PRO A 184 12.31 -39.40 31.70
CA PRO A 184 11.78 -38.06 31.42
C PRO A 184 12.24 -36.97 32.44
N ARG A 185 11.53 -35.82 32.43
CA ARG A 185 11.45 -34.74 33.46
C ARG A 185 12.59 -33.71 33.40
N SER A 186 12.40 -32.42 33.68
CA SER A 186 11.32 -31.68 34.36
C SER A 186 11.40 -30.16 34.04
N PRO A 187 10.42 -29.34 34.46
CA PRO A 187 10.26 -27.92 34.11
C PRO A 187 10.77 -26.95 35.18
N GLY A 188 10.92 -25.67 34.82
CA GLY A 188 11.07 -24.53 35.75
C GLY A 188 11.05 -23.23 34.95
N SER A 189 10.00 -22.39 35.02
CA SER A 189 9.61 -21.48 36.11
C SER A 189 10.53 -20.26 36.28
N GLY A 190 9.95 -19.07 36.12
CA GLY A 190 10.51 -17.76 36.48
C GLY A 190 10.13 -16.72 35.43
N ARG A 191 8.99 -16.00 35.50
CA ARG A 191 8.59 -14.95 36.44
C ARG A 191 9.67 -13.89 36.69
N ARG A 192 9.47 -12.68 36.14
CA ARG A 192 9.80 -11.33 36.67
C ARG A 192 9.31 -10.31 35.61
N THR A 193 8.20 -9.60 35.80
CA THR A 193 7.95 -8.36 36.59
C THR A 193 8.76 -7.13 36.16
N ARG A 194 7.99 -6.07 35.81
CA ARG A 194 8.28 -4.62 35.92
C ARG A 194 9.45 -4.11 35.07
N THR A 195 9.32 -3.00 34.36
CA THR A 195 8.79 -1.69 34.80
C THR A 195 8.06 -0.97 33.67
#